data_AF-A0A257VA03-F1
#
_entry.id   AF-A0A257VA03-F1
#
_cell.length_a   1.000
_cell.length_b   1.000
_cell.length_c   1.000
_cell.angle_alpha   90.00
_cell.angle_beta   90.00
_cell.angle_gamma   90.00
#
_symmetry.space_group_name_H-M   'P 1'
#
loop_
_entity.id
_entity.type
_entity.pdbx_description
1 polymer ?
#
loop_
_entity_poly.entity_id
_entity_poly.type
_entity_poly.pdbx_seq_one_letter_code
_entity_poly.pdbx_strand_id
1 'polypeptide(L)'
;MSVLGFLGLFVAALVAGIVNSVAGGGSLISFPALVALGQPAILANATNTAALWPGTLSSAVAYRRDTLLYRDLLLTLLLPSMAGGLLGAVVLVITPPALFDRVVPWLVLFATALFALRDIISRWTGAAAHAEEHVTAGGKVWGFLFQLFVATYGGYFGAGIGILMLGSLSVMGLRDIHRMNGLKAILGTLINVIAFVFFAIKGLVVWHLAGLMAVGAILGGWIGARTAKRIDQRVLRAFIIAIGLGVSAWLFLKI
;
A
#
# COMPACT_ATOMS: atom_id res chain seq x y z
N MET A 1 -22.03 6.27 -15.42
CA MET A 1 -22.15 5.65 -14.07
C MET A 1 -23.39 6.22 -13.38
N SER A 2 -24.16 5.39 -12.67
CA SER A 2 -25.31 5.86 -11.88
C SER A 2 -24.83 6.57 -10.61
N VAL A 3 -25.70 7.42 -10.02
CA VAL A 3 -25.44 8.10 -8.74
C VAL A 3 -25.08 7.10 -7.63
N LEU A 4 -25.74 5.93 -7.64
CA LEU A 4 -25.45 4.82 -6.72
C LEU A 4 -24.02 4.29 -6.87
N GLY A 5 -23.46 4.25 -8.08
CA GLY A 5 -22.08 3.84 -8.32
C GLY A 5 -21.06 4.81 -7.72
N PHE A 6 -21.30 6.12 -7.83
CA PHE A 6 -20.44 7.13 -7.21
C PHE A 6 -20.52 7.06 -5.67
N LEU A 7 -21.72 6.92 -5.11
CA LEU A 7 -21.90 6.74 -3.67
C LEU A 7 -21.19 5.49 -3.16
N GLY A 8 -21.35 4.35 -3.87
CA GLY A 8 -20.65 3.11 -3.53
C GLY A 8 -19.13 3.26 -3.56
N LEU A 9 -18.59 3.95 -4.56
CA LEU A 9 -17.15 4.20 -4.67
C LEU A 9 -16.64 5.14 -3.56
N PHE A 10 -17.40 6.17 -3.23
CA PHE A 10 -17.08 7.09 -2.13
C PHE A 10 -17.04 6.33 -0.80
N VAL A 11 -18.05 5.49 -0.52
CA VAL A 11 -18.09 4.65 0.68
C VAL A 11 -16.93 3.67 0.71
N ALA A 12 -16.63 2.99 -0.41
CA ALA A 12 -15.49 2.09 -0.51
C ALA A 12 -14.16 2.82 -0.23
N ALA A 13 -13.98 4.02 -0.77
CA ALA A 13 -12.81 4.85 -0.52
C ALA A 13 -12.74 5.36 0.93
N LEU A 14 -13.88 5.68 1.55
CA LEU A 14 -13.96 6.03 2.96
C LEU A 14 -13.55 4.87 3.86
N VAL A 15 -14.10 3.67 3.62
CA VAL A 15 -13.70 2.46 4.35
C VAL A 15 -12.22 2.14 4.11
N ALA A 16 -11.75 2.27 2.87
CA ALA A 16 -10.34 2.11 2.53
C ALA A 16 -9.46 3.10 3.30
N GLY A 17 -9.88 4.37 3.45
CA GLY A 17 -9.21 5.39 4.25
C GLY A 17 -9.12 5.02 5.72
N ILE A 18 -10.23 4.56 6.33
CA ILE A 18 -10.26 4.08 7.72
C ILE A 18 -9.26 2.93 7.89
N VAL A 19 -9.35 1.92 7.01
CA VAL A 19 -8.47 0.75 7.02
C VAL A 19 -7.01 1.15 6.83
N ASN A 20 -6.72 2.09 5.93
CA ASN A 20 -5.36 2.52 5.66
C ASN A 20 -4.74 3.23 6.87
N SER A 21 -5.52 4.05 7.57
CA SER A 21 -5.08 4.73 8.79
C SER A 21 -4.81 3.76 9.95
N VAL A 22 -5.61 2.69 10.09
CA VAL A 22 -5.48 1.75 11.22
C VAL A 22 -4.50 0.61 10.93
N ALA A 23 -4.49 0.08 9.70
CA ALA A 23 -3.79 -1.17 9.39
C ALA A 23 -3.05 -1.21 8.05
N GLY A 24 -3.25 -0.24 7.14
CA GLY A 24 -2.49 -0.14 5.88
C GLY A 24 -2.95 -1.05 4.74
N GLY A 25 -4.23 -1.45 4.71
CA GLY A 25 -4.81 -2.37 3.72
C GLY A 25 -5.86 -1.76 2.78
N GLY A 26 -5.99 -0.44 2.71
CA GLY A 26 -7.14 0.23 2.07
C GLY A 26 -7.36 -0.15 0.60
N SER A 27 -6.26 -0.32 -0.16
CA SER A 27 -6.32 -0.71 -1.58
C SER A 27 -7.02 -2.04 -1.83
N LEU A 28 -7.06 -2.97 -0.85
CA LEU A 28 -7.80 -4.24 -0.97
C LEU A 28 -9.32 -4.03 -1.08
N ILE A 29 -9.82 -2.83 -0.78
CA ILE A 29 -11.25 -2.49 -0.79
C ILE A 29 -11.55 -1.56 -1.97
N SER A 30 -10.76 -0.50 -2.15
CA SER A 30 -11.05 0.54 -3.14
C SER A 30 -10.69 0.15 -4.57
N PHE A 31 -9.63 -0.65 -4.79
CA PHE A 31 -9.30 -1.14 -6.14
C PHE A 31 -10.39 -2.08 -6.71
N PRO A 32 -10.85 -3.11 -5.98
CA PRO A 32 -11.92 -3.97 -6.48
C PRO A 32 -13.24 -3.24 -6.70
N ALA A 33 -13.55 -2.22 -5.89
CA ALA A 33 -14.73 -1.39 -6.08
C ALA A 33 -14.71 -0.68 -7.45
N LEU A 34 -13.55 -0.17 -7.89
CA LEU A 34 -13.40 0.39 -9.23
C LEU A 34 -13.61 -0.66 -10.33
N VAL A 35 -13.04 -1.85 -10.17
CA VAL A 35 -13.20 -2.96 -11.13
C VAL A 35 -14.65 -3.45 -11.20
N ALA A 36 -15.36 -3.47 -10.07
CA ALA A 36 -16.78 -3.82 -9.99
C ALA A 36 -17.68 -2.77 -10.68
N LEU A 37 -17.25 -1.51 -10.71
CA LEU A 37 -17.92 -0.43 -11.45
C LEU A 37 -17.55 -0.40 -12.94
N GLY A 38 -16.87 -1.43 -13.44
CA GLY A 38 -16.56 -1.61 -14.85
C GLY A 38 -15.30 -0.88 -15.33
N GLN A 39 -14.49 -0.33 -14.42
CA GLN A 39 -13.20 0.23 -14.82
C GLN A 39 -12.22 -0.88 -15.21
N PRO A 40 -11.50 -0.73 -16.34
CA PRO A 40 -10.37 -1.61 -16.68
C PRO A 40 -9.37 -1.66 -15.52
N ALA A 41 -8.81 -2.84 -15.23
CA ALA A 41 -8.02 -3.02 -14.02
C ALA A 41 -6.78 -2.10 -13.97
N ILE A 42 -6.15 -1.81 -15.12
CA ILE A 42 -5.02 -0.86 -15.17
C ILE A 42 -5.46 0.55 -14.75
N LEU A 43 -6.58 1.05 -15.30
CA LEU A 43 -7.15 2.36 -14.93
C LEU A 43 -7.62 2.37 -13.47
N ALA A 44 -8.20 1.26 -13.00
CA ALA A 44 -8.62 1.11 -11.61
C ALA A 44 -7.42 1.21 -10.66
N ASN A 45 -6.31 0.55 -10.98
CA ASN A 45 -5.09 0.59 -10.17
C ASN A 45 -4.47 2.00 -10.16
N ALA A 46 -4.32 2.62 -11.32
CA ALA A 46 -3.79 3.99 -11.45
C ALA A 46 -4.64 5.01 -10.68
N THR A 47 -5.97 4.92 -10.82
CA THR A 47 -6.93 5.80 -10.14
C THR A 47 -6.93 5.56 -8.62
N ASN A 48 -6.83 4.31 -8.18
CA ASN A 48 -6.70 3.96 -6.76
C ASN A 48 -5.43 4.54 -6.14
N THR A 49 -4.29 4.41 -6.82
CA THR A 49 -3.02 5.00 -6.39
C THR A 49 -3.13 6.52 -6.29
N ALA A 50 -3.74 7.18 -7.29
CA ALA A 50 -4.01 8.62 -7.30
C ALA A 50 -4.89 9.07 -6.12
N ALA A 51 -5.89 8.26 -5.74
CA ALA A 51 -6.82 8.58 -4.67
C ALA A 51 -6.23 8.40 -3.27
N LEU A 52 -5.39 7.38 -3.07
CA LEU A 52 -4.93 6.97 -1.73
C LEU A 52 -3.57 7.55 -1.33
N TRP A 53 -2.73 7.99 -2.27
CA TRP A 53 -1.42 8.56 -1.93
C TRP A 53 -1.49 9.76 -0.96
N PRO A 54 -2.47 10.70 -1.04
CA PRO A 54 -2.56 11.81 -0.08
C PRO A 54 -2.77 11.32 1.36
N GLY A 55 -3.53 10.22 1.51
CA GLY A 55 -3.72 9.56 2.79
C GLY A 55 -2.40 9.03 3.38
N THR A 56 -1.52 8.46 2.55
CA THR A 56 -0.20 8.00 3.03
C THR A 56 0.71 9.15 3.42
N LEU A 57 0.64 10.29 2.70
CA LEU A 57 1.45 11.48 3.01
C LEU A 57 1.15 12.00 4.41
N SER A 58 -0.11 11.97 4.85
CA SER A 58 -0.47 12.37 6.22
C SER A 58 0.24 11.51 7.29
N SER A 59 0.42 10.21 7.02
CA SER A 59 1.16 9.31 7.90
C SER A 59 2.66 9.62 7.89
N ALA A 60 3.22 9.93 6.72
CA ALA A 60 4.63 10.34 6.59
C ALA A 60 4.93 11.62 7.38
N VAL A 61 4.02 12.61 7.34
CA VAL A 61 4.15 13.87 8.08
C VAL A 61 4.03 13.67 9.60
N ALA A 62 3.19 12.73 10.04
CA ALA A 62 3.01 12.41 11.45
C ALA A 62 4.27 11.78 12.06
N TYR A 63 4.89 10.82 11.36
CA TYR A 63 6.09 10.12 11.84
C TYR A 63 7.41 10.85 11.55
N ARG A 64 7.38 12.05 10.98
CA ARG A 64 8.61 12.76 10.53
C ARG A 64 9.67 12.91 11.61
N ARG A 65 9.28 13.10 12.87
CA ARG A 65 10.21 13.31 13.99
C ARG A 65 10.94 12.02 14.37
N ASP A 66 10.23 10.90 14.32
CA ASP A 66 10.77 9.58 14.67
C ASP A 66 11.73 9.07 13.57
N THR A 67 11.50 9.47 12.31
CA THR A 67 12.34 9.04 11.18
C THR A 67 13.68 9.78 11.09
N LEU A 68 13.82 10.98 11.68
CA LEU A 68 15.06 11.77 11.64
C LEU A 68 16.24 11.05 12.32
N LEU A 69 15.97 10.09 13.21
CA LEU A 69 16.97 9.28 13.88
C LEU A 69 17.69 8.28 12.93
N TYR A 70 17.13 7.97 11.76
CA TYR A 70 17.71 7.04 10.75
C TYR A 70 17.96 7.74 9.42
N ARG A 71 18.37 9.02 9.46
CA ARG A 71 18.56 9.83 8.26
C ARG A 71 19.42 9.15 7.20
N ASP A 72 20.53 8.53 7.60
CA ASP A 72 21.46 7.89 6.65
C ASP A 72 20.87 6.63 6.00
N LEU A 73 20.13 5.83 6.76
CA LEU A 73 19.43 4.68 6.23
C LEU A 73 18.27 5.11 5.31
N LEU A 74 17.50 6.10 5.72
CA LEU A 74 16.45 6.69 4.90
C LEU A 74 17.02 7.15 3.56
N LEU A 75 18.11 7.94 3.57
CA LEU A 75 18.78 8.43 2.36
C LEU A 75 19.25 7.28 1.46
N THR A 76 19.76 6.19 2.04
CA THR A 76 20.16 4.99 1.30
C THR A 76 18.97 4.30 0.62
N LEU A 77 17.80 4.31 1.27
CA LEU A 77 16.59 3.65 0.77
C LEU A 77 15.71 4.54 -0.12
N LEU A 78 15.98 5.85 -0.21
CA LEU A 78 15.26 6.75 -1.13
C LEU A 78 15.44 6.34 -2.59
N LEU A 79 16.69 6.16 -3.02
CA LEU A 79 17.00 5.83 -4.41
C LEU A 79 16.34 4.52 -4.89
N PRO A 80 16.46 3.37 -4.18
CA PRO A 80 15.80 2.14 -4.62
C PRO A 80 14.28 2.25 -4.54
N SER A 81 13.73 3.08 -3.64
CA SER A 81 12.28 3.32 -3.56
C SER A 81 11.76 4.12 -4.75
N MET A 82 12.48 5.16 -5.17
CA MET A 82 12.12 5.95 -6.35
C MET A 82 12.28 5.12 -7.62
N ALA A 83 13.43 4.46 -7.77
CA ALA A 83 13.72 3.61 -8.93
C ALA A 83 12.70 2.47 -9.01
N GLY A 84 12.47 1.74 -7.92
CA GLY A 84 11.51 0.65 -7.88
C GLY A 84 10.09 1.13 -8.13
N GLY A 85 9.65 2.21 -7.49
CA GLY A 85 8.31 2.77 -7.72
C GLY A 85 8.07 3.14 -9.18
N LEU A 86 9.07 3.74 -9.84
CA LEU A 86 9.02 4.04 -11.27
C LEU A 86 9.04 2.77 -12.12
N LEU A 87 9.93 1.82 -11.83
CA LEU A 87 10.02 0.54 -12.56
C LEU A 87 8.70 -0.23 -12.48
N GLY A 88 8.10 -0.34 -11.29
CA GLY A 88 6.81 -0.97 -11.09
C GLY A 88 5.70 -0.29 -11.90
N ALA A 89 5.66 1.04 -11.88
CA ALA A 89 4.70 1.81 -12.65
C ALA A 89 4.90 1.62 -14.16
N VAL A 90 6.14 1.64 -14.65
CA VAL A 90 6.47 1.35 -16.07
C VAL A 90 6.01 -0.05 -16.45
N VAL A 91 6.33 -1.06 -15.63
CA VAL A 91 5.92 -2.45 -15.86
C VAL A 91 4.41 -2.56 -15.94
N LEU A 92 3.65 -1.87 -15.07
CA LEU A 92 2.19 -1.83 -15.15
C LEU A 92 1.71 -1.29 -16.50
N VAL A 93 2.27 -0.16 -16.96
CA VAL A 93 1.82 0.49 -18.20
C VAL A 93 2.12 -0.34 -19.45
N ILE A 94 3.24 -1.08 -19.47
CA ILE A 94 3.56 -1.96 -20.60
C ILE A 94 2.90 -3.34 -20.49
N THR A 95 2.29 -3.68 -19.35
CA THR A 95 1.61 -4.96 -19.16
C THR A 95 0.35 -4.99 -20.04
N PRO A 96 0.18 -6.00 -20.91
CA PRO A 96 -1.04 -6.16 -21.70
C PRO A 96 -2.28 -6.23 -20.78
N PRO A 97 -3.40 -5.53 -21.09
CA PRO A 97 -4.58 -5.51 -20.23
C PRO A 97 -5.08 -6.90 -19.85
N ALA A 98 -5.15 -7.82 -20.81
CA ALA A 98 -5.57 -9.20 -20.56
C ALA A 98 -4.63 -9.98 -19.62
N LEU A 99 -3.32 -9.67 -19.64
CA LEU A 99 -2.37 -10.26 -18.70
C LEU A 99 -2.58 -9.66 -17.30
N PHE A 100 -2.78 -8.34 -17.20
CA PHE A 100 -3.02 -7.70 -15.91
C PHE A 100 -4.29 -8.23 -15.25
N ASP A 101 -5.39 -8.36 -16.00
CA ASP A 101 -6.66 -8.91 -15.49
C ASP A 101 -6.48 -10.33 -14.92
N ARG A 102 -5.65 -11.17 -15.55
CA ARG A 102 -5.33 -12.53 -15.05
C ARG A 102 -4.45 -12.53 -13.81
N VAL A 103 -3.54 -11.57 -13.69
CA VAL A 103 -2.58 -11.47 -12.57
C VAL A 103 -3.23 -10.81 -11.34
N VAL A 104 -4.20 -9.92 -11.53
CA VAL A 104 -4.90 -9.18 -10.48
C VAL A 104 -5.46 -10.06 -9.33
N PRO A 105 -6.21 -11.16 -9.57
CA PRO A 105 -6.69 -12.01 -8.47
C PRO A 105 -5.56 -12.56 -7.61
N TRP A 106 -4.41 -12.90 -8.22
CA TRP A 106 -3.22 -13.36 -7.52
C TRP A 106 -2.56 -12.24 -6.70
N LEU A 107 -2.51 -11.02 -7.22
CA LEU A 107 -2.00 -9.85 -6.48
C LEU A 107 -2.87 -9.54 -5.26
N VAL A 108 -4.20 -9.59 -5.42
CA VAL A 108 -5.13 -9.40 -4.31
C VAL A 108 -4.98 -10.52 -3.28
N LEU A 109 -4.89 -11.77 -3.73
CA LEU A 109 -4.67 -12.92 -2.84
C LEU A 109 -3.35 -12.78 -2.07
N PHE A 110 -2.28 -12.39 -2.77
CA PHE A 110 -0.97 -12.16 -2.18
C PHE A 110 -1.00 -11.03 -1.14
N ALA A 111 -1.58 -9.88 -1.48
CA ALA A 111 -1.74 -8.77 -0.55
C ALA A 111 -2.61 -9.16 0.67
N THR A 112 -3.63 -9.98 0.46
CA THR A 112 -4.48 -10.54 1.53
C THR A 112 -3.69 -11.50 2.42
N ALA A 113 -2.89 -12.39 1.84
CA ALA A 113 -2.03 -13.32 2.56
C ALA A 113 -0.97 -12.58 3.39
N LEU A 114 -0.32 -11.56 2.82
CA LEU A 114 0.59 -10.69 3.56
C LEU A 114 -0.11 -10.05 4.77
N PHE A 115 -1.34 -9.58 4.56
CA PHE A 115 -2.12 -8.96 5.62
C PHE A 115 -2.54 -9.96 6.71
N ALA A 116 -2.93 -11.16 6.32
CA ALA A 116 -3.28 -12.25 7.24
C ALA A 116 -2.08 -12.72 8.07
N LEU A 117 -0.92 -12.87 7.42
CA LEU A 117 0.30 -13.39 8.02
C LEU A 117 1.16 -12.30 8.69
N ARG A 118 0.70 -11.04 8.76
CA ARG A 118 1.52 -9.91 9.24
C ARG A 118 2.18 -10.16 10.59
N ASP A 119 1.47 -10.77 11.53
CA ASP A 119 1.97 -11.01 12.90
C ASP A 119 3.00 -12.15 12.92
N ILE A 120 2.81 -13.16 12.07
CA ILE A 120 3.76 -14.26 11.90
C ILE A 120 5.03 -13.70 11.26
N ILE A 121 4.89 -12.91 10.19
CA ILE A 121 6.01 -12.23 9.52
C ILE A 121 6.76 -11.38 10.54
N SER A 122 6.08 -10.54 11.31
CA SER A 122 6.67 -9.70 12.35
C SER A 122 7.43 -10.49 13.43
N ARG A 123 6.93 -11.67 13.82
CA ARG A 123 7.63 -12.55 14.78
C ARG A 123 8.85 -13.21 14.16
N TRP A 124 8.71 -13.75 12.95
CA TRP A 124 9.78 -14.47 12.24
C TRP A 124 10.95 -13.55 11.88
N THR A 125 10.67 -12.32 11.47
CA THR A 125 11.70 -11.35 11.10
C THR A 125 12.32 -10.64 12.30
N GLY A 126 11.89 -10.95 13.53
CA GLY A 126 12.43 -10.33 14.74
C GLY A 126 12.00 -8.88 14.95
N ALA A 127 10.99 -8.39 14.23
CA ALA A 127 10.46 -7.04 14.37
C ALA A 127 9.91 -6.75 15.79
N ALA A 128 9.64 -7.80 16.56
CA ALA A 128 9.15 -7.71 17.94
C ALA A 128 10.25 -7.89 19.01
N ALA A 129 11.51 -8.09 18.63
CA ALA A 129 12.60 -8.39 19.58
C ALA A 129 13.35 -7.12 20.01
N HIS A 130 13.47 -6.85 21.31
CA HIS A 130 14.35 -5.80 21.83
C HIS A 130 15.81 -6.28 21.80
N ALA A 131 16.51 -6.09 20.69
CA ALA A 131 17.96 -6.26 20.64
C ALA A 131 18.64 -5.08 19.96
N GLU A 132 19.95 -4.95 20.18
CA GLU A 132 20.77 -3.88 19.63
C GLU A 132 20.72 -3.87 18.09
N GLU A 133 20.44 -2.69 17.54
CA GLU A 133 20.38 -2.50 16.10
C GLU A 133 21.79 -2.32 15.51
N HIS A 134 22.23 -3.28 14.72
CA HIS A 134 23.48 -3.20 13.96
C HIS A 134 23.22 -3.42 12.48
N VAL A 135 23.14 -2.32 11.72
CA VAL A 135 23.09 -2.38 10.25
C VAL A 135 24.49 -2.61 9.72
N THR A 136 24.82 -3.86 9.40
CA THR A 136 26.12 -4.21 8.79
C THR A 136 26.21 -3.70 7.35
N ALA A 137 27.43 -3.56 6.81
CA ALA A 137 27.64 -3.16 5.41
C ALA A 137 26.96 -4.12 4.42
N GLY A 138 26.97 -5.43 4.70
CA GLY A 138 26.20 -6.43 3.94
C GLY A 138 24.69 -6.22 4.04
N GLY A 139 24.18 -5.85 5.23
CA GLY A 139 22.78 -5.49 5.44
C GLY A 139 22.31 -4.28 4.62
N LYS A 140 23.20 -3.33 4.30
CA LYS A 140 22.87 -2.18 3.43
C LYS A 140 22.63 -2.59 1.98
N VAL A 141 23.47 -3.48 1.43
CA VAL A 141 23.33 -3.97 0.04
C VAL A 141 22.06 -4.82 -0.11
N TRP A 142 21.86 -5.78 0.79
CA TRP A 142 20.65 -6.59 0.79
C TRP A 142 19.39 -5.76 1.03
N GLY A 143 19.48 -4.77 1.93
CA GLY A 143 18.40 -3.82 2.17
C GLY A 143 18.04 -2.99 0.94
N PHE A 144 19.04 -2.52 0.20
CA PHE A 144 18.83 -1.80 -1.06
C PHE A 144 18.10 -2.67 -2.09
N LEU A 145 18.59 -3.90 -2.33
CA LEU A 145 18.01 -4.81 -3.31
C LEU A 145 16.58 -5.22 -2.92
N PHE A 146 16.37 -5.53 -1.65
CA PHE A 146 15.05 -5.91 -1.16
C PHE A 146 14.07 -4.72 -1.21
N GLN A 147 14.52 -3.52 -0.84
CA GLN A 147 13.71 -2.31 -0.97
C GLN A 147 13.36 -2.02 -2.43
N LEU A 148 14.28 -2.24 -3.38
CA LEU A 148 14.01 -2.08 -4.81
C LEU A 148 12.92 -3.05 -5.28
N PHE A 149 12.96 -4.32 -4.84
CA PHE A 149 11.92 -5.31 -5.15
C PHE A 149 10.56 -4.90 -4.56
N VAL A 150 10.53 -4.54 -3.28
CA VAL A 150 9.31 -4.09 -2.58
C VAL A 150 8.73 -2.84 -3.24
N ALA A 151 9.59 -1.90 -3.64
CA ALA A 151 9.18 -0.68 -4.33
C ALA A 151 8.68 -0.95 -5.75
N THR A 152 9.26 -1.93 -6.46
CA THR A 152 8.78 -2.37 -7.78
C THR A 152 7.38 -2.98 -7.68
N TYR A 153 7.15 -3.87 -6.71
CA TYR A 153 5.80 -4.36 -6.41
C TYR A 153 4.85 -3.22 -6.02
N GLY A 154 5.36 -2.29 -5.22
CA GLY A 154 4.65 -1.09 -4.77
C GLY A 154 4.17 -0.19 -5.90
N GLY A 155 5.04 0.10 -6.86
CA GLY A 155 4.69 0.88 -8.05
C GLY A 155 3.76 0.15 -9.00
N TYR A 156 3.85 -1.20 -9.04
CA TYR A 156 3.00 -2.02 -9.90
C TYR A 156 1.56 -2.14 -9.39
N PHE A 157 1.36 -2.47 -8.10
CA PHE A 157 0.03 -2.71 -7.53
C PHE A 157 -0.23 -1.99 -6.20
N GLY A 158 0.81 -1.77 -5.39
CA GLY A 158 0.73 -0.97 -4.16
C GLY A 158 0.00 -1.60 -2.97
N ALA A 159 -0.98 -2.50 -3.17
CA ALA A 159 -1.70 -3.13 -2.08
C ALA A 159 -0.79 -4.01 -1.22
N GLY A 160 -0.80 -3.84 0.10
CA GLY A 160 0.02 -4.65 1.01
C GLY A 160 1.52 -4.30 1.03
N ILE A 161 1.98 -3.30 0.25
CA ILE A 161 3.39 -2.88 0.21
C ILE A 161 3.93 -2.54 1.60
N GLY A 162 3.09 -1.94 2.45
CA GLY A 162 3.48 -1.57 3.80
C GLY A 162 3.93 -2.76 4.66
N ILE A 163 3.36 -3.95 4.44
CA ILE A 163 3.74 -5.16 5.18
C ILE A 163 5.06 -5.71 4.64
N LEU A 164 5.23 -5.71 3.31
CA LEU A 164 6.51 -6.08 2.69
C LEU A 164 7.65 -5.17 3.14
N MET A 165 7.40 -3.86 3.27
CA MET A 165 8.39 -2.90 3.79
C MET A 165 8.73 -3.14 5.26
N LEU A 166 7.75 -3.51 6.10
CA LEU A 166 8.07 -3.86 7.49
C LEU A 166 8.90 -5.16 7.54
N GLY A 167 8.55 -6.17 6.75
CA GLY A 167 9.35 -7.39 6.62
C GLY A 167 10.77 -7.11 6.14
N SER A 168 10.90 -6.29 5.09
CA SER A 168 12.17 -5.74 4.56
C SER A 168 13.04 -5.14 5.65
N LEU A 169 12.52 -4.12 6.35
CA LEU A 169 13.26 -3.38 7.36
C LEU A 169 13.65 -4.28 8.55
N SER A 170 12.82 -5.26 8.88
CA SER A 170 13.12 -6.24 9.92
C SER A 170 14.29 -7.14 9.53
N VAL A 171 14.30 -7.65 8.28
CA VAL A 171 15.38 -8.48 7.75
C VAL A 171 16.70 -7.70 7.68
N MET A 172 16.65 -6.38 7.49
CA MET A 172 17.81 -5.50 7.57
C MET A 172 18.34 -5.29 8.99
N GLY A 173 17.65 -5.79 10.02
CA GLY A 173 18.06 -5.72 11.42
C GLY A 173 17.38 -4.63 12.24
N LEU A 174 16.41 -3.87 11.69
CA LEU A 174 15.63 -2.92 12.49
C LEU A 174 14.60 -3.66 13.33
N ARG A 175 14.45 -3.26 14.58
CA ARG A 175 13.52 -3.90 15.52
C ARG A 175 12.57 -2.94 16.21
N ASP A 176 12.78 -1.63 16.08
CA ASP A 176 11.83 -0.64 16.58
C ASP A 176 10.67 -0.43 15.61
N ILE A 177 9.50 -1.00 15.95
CA ILE A 177 8.26 -0.93 15.16
C ILE A 177 7.82 0.52 14.90
N HIS A 178 8.00 1.45 15.85
CA HIS A 178 7.59 2.84 15.65
C HIS A 178 8.45 3.50 14.58
N ARG A 179 9.76 3.25 14.61
CA ARG A 179 10.71 3.80 13.65
C ARG A 179 10.57 3.18 12.26
N MET A 180 10.36 1.86 12.21
CA MET A 180 10.06 1.16 10.96
C MET A 180 8.77 1.66 10.32
N ASN A 181 7.75 1.98 11.11
CA ASN A 181 6.53 2.61 10.61
C ASN A 181 6.78 4.02 10.04
N GLY A 182 7.70 4.78 10.63
CA GLY A 182 8.13 6.07 10.09
C GLY A 182 8.85 5.94 8.74
N LEU A 183 9.82 5.04 8.63
CA LEU A 183 10.51 4.74 7.36
C LEU A 183 9.52 4.24 6.29
N LYS A 184 8.67 3.27 6.66
CA LYS A 184 7.60 2.75 5.81
C LYS A 184 6.70 3.86 5.29
N ALA A 185 6.27 4.78 6.15
CA ALA A 185 5.36 5.85 5.75
C ALA A 185 6.01 6.77 4.71
N ILE A 186 7.23 7.25 4.97
CA ILE A 186 7.94 8.14 4.03
C ILE A 186 8.23 7.44 2.70
N LEU A 187 8.87 6.27 2.74
CA LEU A 187 9.26 5.53 1.55
C LEU A 187 8.04 5.04 0.77
N GLY A 188 6.99 4.59 1.46
CA GLY A 188 5.73 4.16 0.84
C GLY A 188 4.98 5.31 0.17
N THR A 189 4.95 6.50 0.79
CA THR A 189 4.42 7.70 0.15
C THR A 189 5.24 8.07 -1.09
N LEU A 190 6.57 8.02 -1.01
CA LEU A 190 7.43 8.31 -2.15
C LEU A 190 7.15 7.37 -3.33
N ILE A 191 7.05 6.06 -3.08
CA ILE A 191 6.72 5.05 -4.09
C ILE A 191 5.36 5.37 -4.74
N ASN A 192 4.33 5.65 -3.93
CA ASN A 192 3.00 5.98 -4.44
C ASN A 192 2.98 7.29 -5.23
N VAL A 193 3.71 8.32 -4.79
CA VAL A 193 3.81 9.61 -5.51
C VAL A 193 4.50 9.42 -6.86
N ILE A 194 5.60 8.69 -6.91
CA ILE A 194 6.31 8.41 -8.17
C ILE A 194 5.41 7.62 -9.13
N ALA A 195 4.74 6.58 -8.65
CA ALA A 195 3.81 5.80 -9.46
C ALA A 195 2.62 6.65 -9.94
N PHE A 196 2.01 7.43 -9.04
CA PHE A 196 0.93 8.37 -9.38
C PHE A 196 1.35 9.37 -10.46
N VAL A 197 2.49 10.05 -10.31
CA VAL A 197 2.98 11.02 -11.29
C VAL A 197 3.17 10.35 -12.63
N PHE A 198 3.76 9.16 -12.67
CA PHE A 198 3.94 8.40 -13.91
C PHE A 198 2.59 8.03 -14.56
N PHE A 199 1.63 7.53 -13.78
CA PHE A 199 0.29 7.19 -14.28
C PHE A 199 -0.49 8.43 -14.77
N ALA A 200 -0.32 9.57 -14.09
CA ALA A 200 -0.91 10.84 -14.49
C ALA A 200 -0.35 11.31 -15.85
N ILE A 201 0.97 11.23 -16.03
CA ILE A 201 1.63 11.55 -17.31
C ILE A 201 1.15 10.61 -18.44
N LYS A 202 0.93 9.33 -18.13
CA LYS A 202 0.42 8.34 -19.08
C LYS A 202 -1.09 8.42 -19.34
N GLY A 203 -1.80 9.35 -18.68
CA GLY A 203 -3.24 9.54 -18.88
C GLY A 203 -4.11 8.39 -18.34
N LEU A 204 -3.59 7.60 -17.40
CA LEU A 204 -4.28 6.43 -16.84
C LEU A 204 -5.16 6.76 -15.62
N VAL A 205 -5.03 7.98 -15.08
CA VAL A 205 -5.77 8.42 -13.91
C VAL A 205 -7.13 8.95 -14.32
N VAL A 206 -8.20 8.32 -13.83
CA VAL A 206 -9.56 8.79 -14.03
C VAL A 206 -9.87 9.87 -12.99
N TRP A 207 -9.55 11.12 -13.31
CA TRP A 207 -9.55 12.25 -12.36
C TRP A 207 -10.85 12.45 -11.58
N HIS A 208 -12.01 12.30 -12.23
CA HIS A 208 -13.30 12.47 -11.57
C HIS A 208 -13.56 11.39 -10.50
N LEU A 209 -13.09 10.16 -10.72
CA LEU A 209 -13.14 9.08 -9.72
C LEU A 209 -12.05 9.27 -8.65
N ALA A 210 -10.83 9.61 -9.07
CA ALA A 210 -9.71 9.85 -8.16
C ALA A 210 -10.03 10.96 -7.15
N GLY A 211 -10.63 12.07 -7.59
CA GLY A 211 -11.04 13.18 -6.72
C GLY A 211 -12.10 12.75 -5.71
N LEU A 212 -13.15 12.06 -6.15
CA LEU A 212 -14.21 11.56 -5.26
C LEU A 212 -13.64 10.58 -4.22
N MET A 213 -12.81 9.65 -4.67
CA MET A 213 -12.16 8.67 -3.79
C MET A 213 -11.17 9.33 -2.84
N ALA A 214 -10.43 10.36 -3.26
CA ALA A 214 -9.51 11.09 -2.41
C ALA A 214 -10.26 11.78 -1.26
N VAL A 215 -11.40 12.42 -1.53
CA VAL A 215 -12.24 13.01 -0.47
C VAL A 215 -12.72 11.93 0.51
N GLY A 216 -13.23 10.81 -0.01
CA GLY A 216 -13.64 9.67 0.82
C GLY A 216 -12.49 9.13 1.66
N ALA A 217 -11.34 8.87 1.06
CA ALA A 217 -10.16 8.32 1.72
C ALA A 217 -9.56 9.26 2.77
N ILE A 218 -9.55 10.58 2.53
CA ILE A 218 -9.10 11.57 3.51
C ILE A 218 -10.05 11.61 4.70
N LEU A 219 -11.37 11.69 4.47
CA LEU A 219 -12.37 11.66 5.52
C LEU A 219 -12.31 10.35 6.32
N GLY A 220 -12.22 9.22 5.62
CA GLY A 220 -12.05 7.91 6.22
C GLY A 220 -10.77 7.80 7.05
N GLY A 221 -9.64 8.29 6.54
CA GLY A 221 -8.38 8.32 7.27
C GLY A 221 -8.45 9.17 8.53
N TRP A 222 -9.11 10.33 8.46
CA TRP A 222 -9.32 11.22 9.60
C TRP A 222 -10.23 10.61 10.68
N ILE A 223 -11.32 9.94 10.27
CA ILE A 223 -12.18 9.17 11.18
C ILE A 223 -11.38 8.03 11.80
N GLY A 224 -10.73 7.23 10.96
CA GLY A 224 -9.93 6.07 11.35
C GLY A 224 -8.84 6.42 12.36
N ALA A 225 -8.12 7.52 12.18
CA ALA A 225 -7.09 7.97 13.11
C ALA A 225 -7.66 8.29 14.51
N ARG A 226 -8.86 8.87 14.60
CA ARG A 226 -9.50 9.17 15.90
C ARG A 226 -10.14 7.96 16.54
N THR A 227 -10.70 7.06 15.75
CA THR A 227 -11.37 5.86 16.25
C THR A 227 -10.43 4.67 16.38
N ALA A 228 -9.17 4.77 15.93
CA ALA A 228 -8.19 3.68 15.92
C ALA A 228 -8.05 2.98 17.29
N LYS A 229 -8.08 3.75 18.39
CA LYS A 229 -7.99 3.21 19.76
C LYS A 229 -9.22 2.43 20.21
N ARG A 230 -10.37 2.61 19.54
CA ARG A 230 -11.66 1.96 19.86
C ARG A 230 -11.97 0.79 18.92
N ILE A 231 -11.25 0.66 17.81
CA ILE A 231 -11.46 -0.41 16.84
C ILE A 231 -10.72 -1.65 17.30
N ASP A 232 -11.44 -2.76 17.47
CA ASP A 232 -10.82 -4.05 17.73
C ASP A 232 -9.99 -4.47 16.50
N GLN A 233 -8.67 -4.56 16.69
CA GLN A 233 -7.74 -4.91 15.62
C GLN A 233 -7.97 -6.33 15.07
N ARG A 234 -8.48 -7.26 15.88
CA ARG A 234 -8.79 -8.62 15.44
C ARG A 234 -10.00 -8.61 14.51
N VAL A 235 -11.06 -7.89 14.88
CA VAL A 235 -12.26 -7.75 14.05
C VAL A 235 -11.94 -7.03 12.74
N LEU A 236 -11.23 -5.90 12.80
CA LEU A 236 -10.82 -5.17 11.60
C LEU A 236 -9.97 -6.05 10.68
N ARG A 237 -9.06 -6.85 11.26
CA ARG A 237 -8.23 -7.76 10.49
C ARG A 237 -9.05 -8.85 9.81
N ALA A 238 -9.93 -9.52 10.56
CA ALA A 238 -10.81 -10.55 10.02
C ALA A 238 -11.68 -9.99 8.87
N PHE A 239 -12.18 -8.77 9.03
CA PHE A 239 -12.93 -8.06 7.99
C PHE A 239 -12.11 -7.83 6.71
N ILE A 240 -10.88 -7.32 6.82
CA ILE A 240 -10.01 -7.08 5.66
C ILE A 240 -9.65 -8.39 4.96
N ILE A 241 -9.37 -9.46 5.72
CA ILE A 241 -9.07 -10.78 5.17
C ILE A 241 -10.29 -11.35 4.44
N ALA A 242 -11.47 -11.28 5.06
CA ALA A 242 -12.71 -11.77 4.47
C ALA A 242 -13.03 -11.05 3.15
N ILE A 243 -12.89 -9.72 3.11
CA ILE A 243 -13.05 -8.94 1.88
C ILE A 243 -11.99 -9.34 0.85
N GLY A 244 -10.71 -9.40 1.23
CA GLY A 244 -9.62 -9.74 0.33
C GLY A 244 -9.81 -11.12 -0.33
N LEU A 245 -10.20 -12.12 0.47
CA LEU A 245 -10.51 -13.46 -0.03
C LEU A 245 -11.76 -13.48 -0.91
N GLY A 246 -12.83 -12.80 -0.49
CA GLY A 246 -14.08 -12.73 -1.26
C GLY A 246 -13.89 -12.02 -2.61
N VAL A 247 -13.16 -10.90 -2.61
CA VAL A 247 -12.77 -10.18 -3.82
C VAL A 247 -11.88 -11.05 -4.71
N SER A 248 -10.87 -11.71 -4.15
CA SER A 248 -9.97 -12.56 -4.92
C SER A 248 -10.76 -13.69 -5.59
N ALA A 249 -11.65 -14.37 -4.85
CA ALA A 249 -12.54 -15.39 -5.40
C ALA A 249 -13.45 -14.82 -6.50
N TRP A 250 -14.06 -13.65 -6.29
CA TRP A 250 -14.87 -12.98 -7.31
C TRP A 250 -14.06 -12.64 -8.58
N LEU A 251 -12.83 -12.15 -8.44
CA LEU A 251 -11.93 -11.87 -9.56
C LEU A 251 -11.55 -13.15 -10.32
N PHE A 252 -11.30 -14.26 -9.61
CA PHE A 252 -11.04 -15.57 -10.23
C PHE A 252 -12.24 -16.09 -11.02
N LEU A 253 -13.46 -15.88 -10.52
CA LEU A 253 -14.69 -16.30 -11.21
C LEU A 253 -15.05 -15.42 -12.41
N LYS A 254 -14.45 -14.22 -12.53
CA LYS A 254 -14.69 -13.27 -13.62
C LYS A 254 -13.79 -13.53 -14.85
N ILE A 255 -12.65 -14.20 -14.67
CA ILE A 255 -11.67 -14.53 -15.73
C ILE A 255 -12.19 -15.69 -16.57
#